data_AF-A0A0D2BFD7-F1
#
_entry.id   AF-A0A0D2BFD7-F1
#
_cell.length_a   1.000
_cell.length_b   1.000
_cell.length_c   1.000
_cell.angle_alpha   90.00
_cell.angle_beta   90.00
_cell.angle_gamma   90.00
#
_symmetry.space_group_name_H-M   'P 1'
#
loop_
_entity.id
_entity.type
_entity.pdbx_description
1 polymer ?
#
loop_
_entity_poly.entity_id
_entity_poly.type
_entity_poly.pdbx_seq_one_letter_code
_entity_poly.pdbx_strand_id
1 'polypeptide(L)'
;MAPITEGEKALAYDDEAVTTTPPHPGVDIGVVIGIEPTHVLNESFNLWNSLNSEALTIIAILVYIIVLLAAAVRLFSRIVWSISRQGALPFAVWLAKANNRLELPVNAILSSSVLVGAMGAILLGYTTAINAILGGGIVMCYLSYVLAVGSLLYSGRAKVFQSERCFNLGRSGIFFNIISIIWMPFNTVWLCFPSYLPATGSTMNYASAVIGGVFL
;
A
#
# COMPACT_ATOMS: atom_id res chain seq x y z
N MET A 1 16.60 34.36 -32.33
CA MET A 1 16.57 34.01 -30.90
C MET A 1 15.11 34.11 -30.47
N ALA A 2 14.40 32.99 -30.50
CA ALA A 2 12.95 32.98 -30.30
C ALA A 2 12.62 33.18 -28.80
N PRO A 3 11.56 33.94 -28.47
CA PRO A 3 11.18 34.16 -27.08
C PRO A 3 10.57 32.87 -26.50
N ILE A 4 11.24 32.33 -25.49
CA ILE A 4 10.76 31.24 -24.62
C ILE A 4 9.38 31.58 -24.06
N THR A 5 8.42 30.70 -24.35
CA THR A 5 7.01 30.78 -23.94
C THR A 5 6.89 30.63 -22.41
N GLU A 6 5.91 31.31 -21.81
CA GLU A 6 5.69 31.42 -20.36
C GLU A 6 5.64 30.06 -19.62
N GLY A 7 5.24 28.99 -20.31
CA GLY A 7 5.23 27.62 -19.78
C GLY A 7 6.61 26.98 -19.56
N GLU A 8 7.63 27.37 -20.35
CA GLU A 8 9.01 26.89 -20.13
C GLU A 8 9.67 27.58 -18.91
N LYS A 9 9.23 28.79 -18.57
CA LYS A 9 9.69 29.48 -17.35
C LYS A 9 9.11 28.86 -16.07
N ALA A 10 7.91 28.30 -16.13
CA ALA A 10 7.32 27.59 -15.00
C ALA A 10 8.01 26.24 -14.73
N LEU A 11 8.38 25.50 -15.79
CA LEU A 11 9.15 24.27 -15.67
C LEU A 11 10.59 24.50 -15.18
N ALA A 12 11.23 25.59 -15.60
CA ALA A 12 12.55 25.97 -15.10
C ALA A 12 12.52 26.42 -13.63
N TYR A 13 11.41 27.02 -13.19
CA TYR A 13 11.23 27.44 -11.79
C TYR A 13 11.02 26.24 -10.85
N ASP A 14 10.30 25.20 -11.28
CA ASP A 14 10.15 23.96 -10.51
C ASP A 14 11.47 23.17 -10.40
N ASP A 15 12.31 23.16 -11.45
CA ASP A 15 13.61 22.48 -11.41
C ASP A 15 14.66 23.20 -10.52
N GLU A 16 14.64 24.54 -10.48
CA GLU A 16 15.51 25.33 -9.58
C GLU A 16 15.06 25.27 -8.12
N ALA A 17 13.75 25.20 -7.83
CA ALA A 17 13.23 25.12 -6.46
C ALA A 17 13.59 23.79 -5.75
N VAL A 18 13.81 22.71 -6.51
CA VAL A 18 14.27 21.42 -5.98
C VAL A 18 15.78 21.43 -5.66
N THR A 19 16.57 22.24 -6.38
CA THR A 19 18.04 22.22 -6.27
C THR A 19 18.64 23.26 -5.32
N THR A 20 17.88 24.24 -4.81
CA THR A 20 18.43 25.32 -3.96
C THR A 20 17.86 25.43 -2.55
N THR A 21 17.29 24.38 -1.95
CA THR A 21 16.92 24.46 -0.52
C THR A 21 18.19 24.46 0.35
N PRO A 22 18.44 25.49 1.18
CA PRO A 22 19.63 25.57 2.01
C PRO A 22 19.62 24.46 3.08
N PRO A 23 20.80 23.97 3.52
CA PRO A 23 20.87 22.96 4.56
C PRO A 23 20.38 23.58 5.87
N HIS A 24 19.17 23.21 6.30
CA HIS A 24 18.65 23.63 7.59
C HIS A 24 19.44 22.92 8.72
N PRO A 25 20.04 23.67 9.66
CA PRO A 25 20.74 23.08 10.78
C PRO A 25 19.70 22.56 11.78
N GLY A 26 19.61 21.24 11.94
CA GLY A 26 19.12 20.67 13.20
C GLY A 26 18.08 19.55 13.14
N VAL A 27 17.50 19.20 11.99
CA VAL A 27 16.70 17.96 11.88
C VAL A 27 16.88 17.39 10.47
N ASP A 28 17.79 16.43 10.32
CA ASP A 28 17.77 15.54 9.16
C ASP A 28 16.54 14.64 9.28
N ILE A 29 15.40 15.13 8.78
CA ILE A 29 14.11 14.41 8.75
C ILE A 29 14.24 13.10 7.94
N GLY A 30 15.27 13.00 7.08
CA GLY A 30 15.66 11.77 6.39
C GLY A 30 16.10 10.62 7.31
N VAL A 31 16.33 10.87 8.60
CA VAL A 31 16.71 9.83 9.58
C VAL A 31 15.49 9.20 10.27
N VAL A 32 14.31 9.83 10.25
CA VAL A 32 13.18 9.37 11.07
C VAL A 32 12.44 8.18 10.45
N ILE A 33 12.50 7.95 9.14
CA ILE A 33 11.89 6.77 8.53
C ILE A 33 12.67 6.40 7.26
N GLY A 34 13.47 5.32 7.29
CA GLY A 34 14.22 4.79 6.14
C GLY A 34 13.34 4.12 5.08
N ILE A 35 12.29 4.84 4.66
CA ILE A 35 11.53 4.61 3.44
C ILE A 35 12.04 5.67 2.45
N GLU A 36 12.27 5.29 1.20
CA GLU A 36 12.72 6.20 0.15
C GLU A 36 11.87 7.50 0.16
N PRO A 37 12.46 8.72 0.18
CA PRO A 37 11.83 9.88 0.78
C PRO A 37 10.80 10.61 -0.10
N THR A 38 10.23 9.99 -1.13
CA THR A 38 9.67 10.74 -2.26
C THR A 38 8.16 11.00 -2.21
N HIS A 39 7.39 10.35 -1.34
CA HIS A 39 5.93 10.61 -1.28
C HIS A 39 5.53 11.52 -0.12
N VAL A 40 5.87 11.15 1.12
CA VAL A 40 5.41 11.90 2.30
C VAL A 40 6.16 13.23 2.46
N LEU A 41 7.45 13.29 2.12
CA LEU A 41 8.20 14.54 2.19
C LEU A 41 7.71 15.54 1.13
N ASN A 42 7.46 15.08 -0.10
CA ASN A 42 6.89 15.91 -1.15
C ASN A 42 5.50 16.44 -0.77
N GLU A 43 4.66 15.62 -0.13
CA GLU A 43 3.37 16.08 0.39
C GLU A 43 3.52 17.07 1.55
N SER A 44 4.46 16.86 2.47
CA SER A 44 4.72 17.80 3.56
C SER A 44 5.25 19.15 3.07
N PHE A 45 6.07 19.15 2.01
CA PHE A 45 6.56 20.35 1.36
C PHE A 45 5.43 21.09 0.63
N ASN A 46 4.56 20.38 -0.08
CA ASN A 46 3.38 20.96 -0.73
C ASN A 46 2.39 21.54 0.29
N LEU A 47 2.21 20.86 1.43
CA LEU A 47 1.42 21.37 2.55
C LEU A 47 2.07 22.62 3.15
N TRP A 48 3.39 22.65 3.28
CA TRP A 48 4.12 23.84 3.74
C TRP A 48 3.99 25.03 2.79
N ASN A 49 4.15 24.81 1.49
CA ASN A 49 3.91 25.85 0.48
C ASN A 49 2.48 26.38 0.49
N SER A 50 1.49 25.52 0.81
CA SER A 50 0.08 25.92 0.84
C SER A 50 -0.32 26.66 2.13
N LEU A 51 0.29 26.30 3.25
CA LEU A 51 -0.09 26.77 4.59
C LEU A 51 0.80 27.94 5.06
N ASN A 52 1.99 28.10 4.47
CA ASN A 52 2.95 29.17 4.71
C ASN A 52 3.29 29.38 6.21
N SER A 53 3.18 28.31 7.01
CA SER A 53 3.38 28.33 8.46
C SER A 53 3.78 26.95 8.97
N GLU A 54 4.90 26.88 9.70
CA GLU A 54 5.44 25.62 10.23
C GLU A 54 4.48 24.94 11.23
N ALA A 55 3.90 25.71 12.16
CA ALA A 55 2.99 25.16 13.17
C ALA A 55 1.75 24.51 12.54
N LEU A 56 1.19 25.13 11.50
CA LEU A 56 -0.02 24.64 10.84
C LEU A 56 0.27 23.39 9.99
N THR A 57 1.47 23.29 9.42
CA THR A 57 1.90 22.09 8.69
C THR A 57 2.09 20.89 9.61
N ILE A 58 2.69 21.09 10.78
CA ILE A 58 2.87 20.03 11.77
C ILE A 58 1.51 19.50 12.24
N ILE A 59 0.57 20.40 12.55
CA ILE A 59 -0.79 20.02 12.95
C ILE A 59 -1.50 19.28 11.81
N ALA A 60 -1.40 19.76 10.57
CA ALA A 60 -2.02 19.11 9.42
C ALA A 60 -1.48 17.70 9.18
N ILE A 61 -0.16 17.50 9.30
CA ILE A 61 0.49 16.19 9.18
C ILE A 61 0.04 15.26 10.31
N LEU A 62 -0.04 15.75 11.55
CA LEU A 62 -0.53 14.95 12.68
C LEU A 62 -1.98 14.51 12.47
N VAL A 63 -2.85 15.42 12.03
CA VAL A 63 -4.25 15.09 11.72
C VAL A 63 -4.33 14.07 10.59
N TYR A 64 -3.54 14.25 9.53
CA TYR A 64 -3.48 13.31 8.42
C TYR A 64 -3.09 11.89 8.86
N ILE A 65 -2.02 11.76 9.67
CA ILE A 65 -1.57 10.47 10.20
C ILE A 65 -2.67 9.81 11.04
N ILE A 66 -3.30 10.56 11.94
CA ILE A 66 -4.37 10.02 12.80
C ILE A 66 -5.55 9.52 11.98
N VAL A 67 -5.98 10.28 10.97
CA VAL A 67 -7.10 9.92 10.09
C VAL A 67 -6.77 8.67 9.28
N LEU A 68 -5.56 8.59 8.70
CA LEU A 68 -5.13 7.42 7.95
C LEU A 68 -5.06 6.16 8.82
N LEU A 69 -4.49 6.25 10.01
CA LEU A 69 -4.42 5.13 10.94
C LEU A 69 -5.81 4.64 11.34
N ALA A 70 -6.71 5.57 11.68
CA ALA A 70 -8.08 5.23 12.05
C ALA A 70 -8.85 4.58 10.89
N ALA A 71 -8.66 5.08 9.67
CA ALA A 71 -9.27 4.52 8.46
C ALA A 71 -8.75 3.10 8.18
N ALA A 72 -7.43 2.90 8.24
CA ALA A 72 -6.80 1.60 8.00
C ALA A 72 -7.30 0.54 8.99
N VAL A 73 -7.24 0.82 10.30
CA VAL A 73 -7.70 -0.13 11.35
C VAL A 73 -9.18 -0.49 11.16
N ARG A 74 -10.01 0.48 10.78
CA ARG A 74 -11.44 0.26 10.51
C ARG A 74 -11.68 -0.64 9.31
N LEU A 75 -10.92 -0.47 8.23
CA LEU A 75 -11.04 -1.30 7.03
C LEU A 75 -10.56 -2.74 7.31
N PHE A 76 -9.36 -2.89 7.88
CA PHE A 76 -8.78 -4.19 8.17
C PHE A 76 -9.63 -5.01 9.14
N SER A 77 -10.12 -4.39 10.22
CA SER A 77 -10.99 -5.09 11.19
C SER A 77 -12.28 -5.62 10.56
N ARG A 78 -12.87 -4.90 9.60
CA ARG A 78 -14.06 -5.36 8.85
C ARG A 78 -13.74 -6.54 7.93
N ILE A 79 -12.58 -6.51 7.26
CA ILE A 79 -12.11 -7.61 6.42
C ILE A 79 -11.90 -8.85 7.28
N VAL A 80 -11.15 -8.71 8.38
CA VAL A 80 -10.86 -9.80 9.34
C VAL A 80 -12.16 -10.40 9.89
N TRP A 81 -13.11 -9.55 10.30
CA TRP A 81 -14.42 -10.00 10.76
C TRP A 81 -15.23 -10.71 9.67
N SER A 82 -15.18 -10.23 8.43
CA SER A 82 -15.89 -10.88 7.33
C SER A 82 -15.29 -12.24 6.96
N ILE A 83 -13.95 -12.36 7.02
CA ILE A 83 -13.24 -13.62 6.78
C ILE A 83 -13.46 -14.60 7.93
N SER A 84 -13.49 -14.13 9.19
CA SER A 84 -13.75 -15.00 10.35
C SER A 84 -15.15 -15.62 10.33
N ARG A 85 -16.14 -14.94 9.73
CA ARG A 85 -17.47 -15.54 9.48
C ARG A 85 -17.43 -16.74 8.53
N GLN A 86 -16.41 -16.83 7.67
CA GLN A 86 -16.20 -17.98 6.78
C GLN A 86 -15.40 -19.11 7.46
N GLY A 87 -15.00 -18.95 8.73
CA GLY A 87 -14.22 -19.96 9.46
C GLY A 87 -12.75 -20.09 9.02
N ALA A 88 -12.26 -19.17 8.17
CA ALA A 88 -10.94 -19.29 7.54
C ALA A 88 -9.75 -18.84 8.43
N LEU A 89 -10.01 -18.28 9.62
CA LEU A 89 -8.98 -17.77 10.53
C LEU A 89 -8.80 -18.64 11.78
N PRO A 90 -7.57 -18.75 12.31
CA PRO A 90 -7.36 -19.30 13.65
C PRO A 90 -8.14 -18.45 14.66
N PHE A 91 -8.86 -19.10 15.58
CA PHE A 91 -9.79 -18.44 16.52
C PHE A 91 -10.96 -17.68 15.85
N ALA A 92 -11.40 -18.12 14.68
CA ALA A 92 -12.53 -17.53 13.94
C ALA A 92 -13.77 -17.27 14.81
N VAL A 93 -14.11 -18.16 15.74
CA VAL A 93 -15.26 -18.01 16.65
C VAL A 93 -15.13 -16.78 17.55
N TRP A 94 -13.91 -16.49 18.03
CA TRP A 94 -13.65 -15.32 18.87
C TRP A 94 -13.60 -14.03 18.03
N LEU A 95 -13.00 -14.08 16.84
CA LEU A 95 -12.91 -12.93 15.91
C LEU A 95 -14.26 -12.55 15.29
N ALA A 96 -15.13 -13.54 15.00
CA ALA A 96 -16.44 -13.33 14.38
C ALA A 96 -17.48 -12.74 15.36
N LYS A 97 -17.21 -12.76 16.66
CA LYS A 97 -18.14 -12.26 17.69
C LYS A 97 -18.25 -10.74 17.61
N ALA A 98 -19.38 -10.26 17.08
CA ALA A 98 -19.74 -8.84 17.11
C ALA A 98 -20.47 -8.51 18.42
N ASN A 99 -20.24 -7.31 18.95
CA ASN A 99 -20.96 -6.84 20.14
C ASN A 99 -22.32 -6.25 19.75
N ASN A 100 -23.43 -6.79 20.28
CA ASN A 100 -24.80 -6.36 19.95
C ASN A 100 -25.12 -4.90 20.32
N ARG A 101 -24.41 -4.28 21.27
CA ARG A 101 -24.66 -2.88 21.65
C ARG A 101 -24.00 -1.85 20.74
N LEU A 102 -22.85 -2.22 20.15
CA LEU A 102 -22.03 -1.30 19.36
C LEU A 102 -22.07 -1.65 17.87
N GLU A 103 -22.63 -2.81 17.49
CA GLU A 103 -22.62 -3.36 16.12
C GLU A 103 -21.22 -3.43 15.50
N LEU A 104 -20.19 -3.43 16.35
CA LEU A 104 -18.79 -3.35 15.98
C LEU A 104 -18.08 -4.64 16.41
N PRO A 105 -17.21 -5.20 15.55
CA PRO A 105 -16.43 -6.38 15.88
C PRO A 105 -15.21 -5.98 16.73
N VAL A 106 -15.44 -5.73 18.03
CA VAL A 106 -14.40 -5.24 18.96
C VAL A 106 -13.18 -6.16 19.01
N ASN A 107 -13.38 -7.48 18.97
CA ASN A 107 -12.29 -8.46 18.99
C ASN A 107 -11.40 -8.35 17.73
N ALA A 108 -12.01 -8.14 16.56
CA ALA A 108 -11.27 -7.96 15.31
C ALA A 108 -10.55 -6.60 15.25
N ILE A 109 -11.13 -5.56 15.87
CA ILE A 109 -10.47 -4.26 16.01
C ILE A 109 -9.24 -4.40 16.89
N LEU A 110 -9.36 -5.04 18.06
CA LEU A 110 -8.23 -5.22 18.98
C LEU A 110 -7.09 -6.01 18.34
N SER A 111 -7.40 -7.13 17.67
CA SER A 111 -6.37 -7.94 17.01
C SER A 111 -5.68 -7.17 15.87
N SER A 112 -6.44 -6.42 15.06
CA SER A 112 -5.89 -5.61 13.98
C SER A 112 -5.01 -4.48 14.51
N SER A 113 -5.43 -3.79 15.57
CA SER A 113 -4.63 -2.73 16.20
C SER A 113 -3.32 -3.25 16.77
N VAL A 114 -3.33 -4.43 17.40
CA VAL A 114 -2.11 -5.07 17.92
C VAL A 114 -1.14 -5.42 16.80
N LEU A 115 -1.64 -5.99 15.68
CA LEU A 115 -0.81 -6.32 14.52
C LEU A 115 -0.20 -5.08 13.86
N VAL A 116 -1.00 -4.03 13.65
CA VAL A 116 -0.50 -2.75 13.10
C VAL A 116 0.52 -2.11 14.04
N GLY A 117 0.27 -2.15 15.36
CA GLY A 117 1.22 -1.68 16.36
C GLY A 117 2.53 -2.45 16.34
N ALA A 118 2.48 -3.78 16.18
CA ALA A 118 3.67 -4.62 16.05
C ALA A 118 4.46 -4.30 14.78
N MET A 119 3.79 -4.09 13.64
CA MET A 119 4.45 -3.65 12.40
C MET A 119 5.09 -2.26 12.54
N GLY A 120 4.40 -1.34 13.22
CA GLY A 120 4.94 -0.02 13.56
C GLY A 120 6.16 -0.10 14.49
N ALA A 121 6.18 -1.05 15.43
CA ALA A 121 7.34 -1.27 16.28
C ALA A 121 8.56 -1.80 15.50
N ILE A 122 8.34 -2.69 14.51
CA ILE A 122 9.43 -3.18 13.65
C ILE A 122 10.04 -2.04 12.83
N LEU A 123 9.21 -1.10 12.36
CA LEU A 123 9.67 0.08 11.61
C LEU A 123 10.70 0.92 12.41
N LEU A 124 10.56 1.01 13.74
CA LEU A 124 11.49 1.77 14.59
C LEU A 124 12.88 1.12 14.70
N GLY A 125 12.97 -0.20 14.50
CA GLY A 125 14.20 -0.95 14.68
C GLY A 125 14.90 -1.34 13.38
N TYR A 126 14.15 -1.61 12.31
CA TYR A 126 14.73 -2.18 11.09
C TYR A 126 13.90 -1.87 9.83
N THR A 127 14.40 -0.93 9.03
CA THR A 127 13.76 -0.42 7.81
C THR A 127 13.79 -1.44 6.65
N THR A 128 14.81 -2.29 6.57
CA THR A 128 14.85 -3.34 5.55
C THR A 128 13.79 -4.42 5.78
N ALA A 129 13.47 -4.80 7.03
CA ALA A 129 12.41 -5.78 7.28
C ALA A 129 11.03 -5.27 6.89
N ILE A 130 10.69 -4.02 7.23
CA ILE A 130 9.38 -3.49 6.84
C ILE A 130 9.26 -3.41 5.32
N ASN A 131 10.32 -3.03 4.61
CA ASN A 131 10.33 -3.01 3.14
C ASN A 131 10.17 -4.42 2.57
N ALA A 132 10.80 -5.43 3.17
CA ALA A 132 10.60 -6.83 2.79
C ALA A 132 9.16 -7.31 3.03
N ILE A 133 8.55 -6.95 4.17
CA ILE A 133 7.15 -7.29 4.49
C ILE A 133 6.18 -6.61 3.51
N LEU A 134 6.39 -5.31 3.22
CA LEU A 134 5.56 -4.56 2.27
C LEU A 134 5.67 -5.13 0.85
N GLY A 135 6.89 -5.40 0.38
CA GLY A 135 7.11 -6.07 -0.91
C GLY A 135 6.47 -7.45 -0.97
N GLY A 136 6.59 -8.23 0.11
CA GLY A 136 5.92 -9.51 0.26
C GLY A 136 4.39 -9.42 0.22
N GLY A 137 3.82 -8.41 0.86
CA GLY A 137 2.38 -8.14 0.85
C GLY A 137 1.84 -7.89 -0.55
N ILE A 138 2.57 -7.14 -1.38
CA ILE A 138 2.21 -6.89 -2.78
C ILE A 138 2.16 -8.20 -3.58
N VAL A 139 3.16 -9.07 -3.40
CA VAL A 139 3.19 -10.40 -4.04
C VAL A 139 1.99 -11.23 -3.61
N MET A 140 1.68 -11.27 -2.31
CA MET A 140 0.51 -12.00 -1.80
C MET A 140 -0.80 -11.45 -2.36
N CYS A 141 -0.93 -10.13 -2.52
CA CYS A 141 -2.06 -9.51 -3.19
C CYS A 141 -2.18 -10.00 -4.64
N TYR A 142 -1.10 -10.00 -5.41
CA TYR A 142 -1.12 -10.52 -6.78
C TYR A 142 -1.52 -12.00 -6.84
N LEU A 143 -1.00 -12.83 -5.94
CA LEU A 143 -1.40 -14.25 -5.88
C LEU A 143 -2.90 -14.39 -5.57
N SER A 144 -3.42 -13.62 -4.61
CA SER A 144 -4.85 -13.59 -4.28
C SER A 144 -5.71 -13.21 -5.49
N TYR A 145 -5.28 -12.20 -6.26
CA TYR A 145 -5.98 -11.81 -7.48
C TYR A 145 -5.91 -12.89 -8.57
N VAL A 146 -4.76 -13.54 -8.77
CA VAL A 146 -4.64 -14.67 -9.71
C VAL A 146 -5.60 -15.79 -9.33
N LEU A 147 -5.71 -16.12 -8.05
CA LEU A 147 -6.66 -17.13 -7.56
C LEU A 147 -8.13 -16.71 -7.75
N ALA A 148 -8.46 -15.45 -7.45
CA ALA A 148 -9.82 -14.93 -7.62
C ALA A 148 -10.24 -14.88 -9.10
N VAL A 149 -9.38 -14.37 -9.98
CA VAL A 149 -9.65 -14.29 -11.43
C VAL A 149 -9.57 -15.67 -12.08
N GLY A 150 -8.64 -16.52 -11.63
CA GLY A 150 -8.48 -17.90 -12.09
C GLY A 150 -9.68 -18.78 -11.73
N SER A 151 -10.15 -18.74 -10.48
CA SER A 151 -11.35 -19.48 -10.05
C SER A 151 -12.60 -19.05 -10.82
N LEU A 152 -12.67 -17.77 -11.21
CA LEU A 152 -13.73 -17.23 -12.04
C LEU A 152 -13.70 -17.78 -13.48
N LEU A 153 -12.51 -17.88 -14.08
CA LEU A 153 -12.31 -18.49 -15.40
C LEU A 153 -12.60 -20.00 -15.36
N TYR A 154 -12.11 -20.69 -14.32
CA TYR A 154 -12.27 -22.14 -14.16
C TYR A 154 -13.73 -22.55 -13.92
N SER A 155 -14.43 -21.87 -13.01
CA SER A 155 -15.83 -22.17 -12.69
C SER A 155 -16.81 -21.71 -13.78
N GLY A 156 -16.35 -20.85 -14.69
CA GLY A 156 -17.14 -20.23 -15.74
C GLY A 156 -17.98 -19.06 -15.23
N ARG A 157 -17.91 -17.90 -15.91
CA ARG A 157 -18.67 -16.68 -15.55
C ARG A 157 -20.20 -16.88 -15.52
N ALA A 158 -20.72 -17.95 -16.10
CA ALA A 158 -22.15 -18.27 -16.06
C ALA A 158 -22.61 -18.94 -14.74
N LYS A 159 -21.71 -19.62 -14.02
CA LYS A 159 -22.04 -20.28 -12.74
C LYS A 159 -21.77 -19.40 -11.52
N VAL A 160 -20.74 -18.56 -11.59
CA VAL A 160 -20.31 -17.74 -10.43
C VAL A 160 -21.14 -16.48 -10.24
N PHE A 161 -21.77 -15.99 -11.30
CA PHE A 161 -22.46 -14.72 -11.25
C PHE A 161 -23.95 -14.88 -11.57
N GLN A 162 -24.78 -14.20 -10.79
CA GLN A 162 -26.23 -14.12 -10.98
C GLN A 162 -26.57 -13.44 -12.33
N SER A 163 -27.74 -13.78 -12.87
CA SER A 163 -28.22 -13.38 -14.20
C SER A 163 -28.43 -11.88 -14.37
N GLU A 164 -28.63 -11.14 -13.28
CA GLU A 164 -28.80 -9.69 -13.29
C GLU A 164 -27.50 -8.98 -12.90
N ARG A 165 -26.84 -8.35 -13.89
CA ARG A 165 -25.69 -7.49 -13.64
C ARG A 165 -25.88 -6.13 -14.27
N CYS A 166 -25.64 -5.08 -13.49
CA CYS A 166 -25.62 -3.71 -13.98
C CYS A 166 -24.50 -3.46 -15.00
N PHE A 167 -23.44 -4.28 -14.99
CA PHE A 167 -22.30 -4.16 -15.88
C PHE A 167 -21.86 -5.52 -16.42
N ASN A 168 -22.03 -5.74 -17.73
CA ASN A 168 -21.67 -6.97 -18.40
C ASN A 168 -20.84 -6.69 -19.66
N LEU A 169 -19.53 -6.91 -19.57
CA LEU A 169 -18.61 -6.89 -20.73
C LEU A 169 -18.77 -8.11 -21.66
N GLY A 170 -19.64 -9.06 -21.34
CA GLY A 170 -19.85 -10.26 -22.14
C GLY A 170 -18.54 -11.03 -22.37
N ARG A 171 -18.24 -11.28 -23.64
CA ARG A 171 -17.09 -12.06 -24.12
C ARG A 171 -15.74 -11.33 -23.98
N SER A 172 -15.72 -9.99 -24.06
CA SER A 172 -14.46 -9.23 -23.89
C SER A 172 -13.92 -9.33 -22.46
N GLY A 173 -14.79 -9.58 -21.47
CA GLY A 173 -14.36 -9.80 -20.08
C GLY A 173 -13.46 -11.02 -19.89
N ILE A 174 -13.56 -12.05 -20.76
CA ILE A 174 -12.65 -13.21 -20.71
C ILE A 174 -11.25 -12.82 -21.16
N PHE A 175 -11.14 -12.02 -22.22
CA PHE A 175 -9.86 -11.53 -22.74
C PHE A 175 -9.11 -10.71 -21.69
N PHE A 176 -9.78 -9.75 -21.05
CA PHE A 176 -9.17 -8.97 -19.97
C PHE A 176 -8.77 -9.81 -18.76
N ASN A 177 -9.58 -10.81 -18.38
CA ASN A 177 -9.21 -11.70 -17.28
C ASN A 177 -7.96 -12.54 -17.60
N ILE A 178 -7.81 -13.02 -18.84
CA ILE A 178 -6.60 -13.76 -19.28
C ILE A 178 -5.38 -12.84 -19.23
N ILE A 179 -5.50 -11.61 -19.74
CA ILE A 179 -4.42 -10.62 -19.66
C ILE A 179 -4.03 -10.38 -18.20
N SER A 180 -4.98 -10.20 -17.29
CA SER A 180 -4.70 -9.99 -15.87
C SER A 180 -3.94 -11.15 -15.24
N ILE A 181 -4.30 -12.39 -15.56
CA ILE A 181 -3.61 -13.59 -15.05
C ILE A 181 -2.17 -13.68 -15.57
N ILE A 182 -1.90 -13.26 -16.82
CA ILE A 182 -0.54 -13.25 -17.37
C ILE A 182 0.26 -12.07 -16.84
N TRP A 183 -0.39 -10.92 -16.63
CA TRP A 183 0.22 -9.67 -16.19
C TRP A 183 0.69 -9.73 -14.74
N MET A 184 -0.03 -10.39 -13.84
CA MET A 184 0.34 -10.47 -12.43
C MET A 184 1.68 -11.19 -12.17
N PRO A 185 1.92 -12.41 -12.71
CA PRO A 185 3.24 -13.06 -12.64
C PRO A 185 4.35 -12.23 -13.26
N PHE A 186 4.07 -11.54 -14.38
CA PHE A 186 5.03 -10.63 -14.99
C PHE A 186 5.45 -9.51 -14.03
N ASN A 187 4.49 -8.87 -13.33
CA ASN A 187 4.80 -7.85 -12.32
C ASN A 187 5.59 -8.45 -11.14
N THR A 188 5.24 -9.66 -10.70
CA THR A 188 5.97 -10.36 -9.63
C THR A 188 7.43 -10.60 -9.98
N VAL A 189 7.73 -11.03 -11.22
CA VAL A 189 9.10 -11.19 -11.72
C VAL A 189 9.79 -9.84 -11.86
N TRP A 190 9.07 -8.84 -12.37
CA TRP A 190 9.58 -7.47 -12.49
C TRP A 190 10.01 -6.88 -11.13
N LEU A 191 9.21 -7.11 -10.09
CA LEU A 191 9.51 -6.72 -8.71
C LEU A 191 10.74 -7.44 -8.13
N CYS A 192 11.13 -8.60 -8.65
CA CYS A 192 12.34 -9.27 -8.19
C CYS A 192 13.63 -8.59 -8.69
N PHE A 193 13.55 -7.68 -9.66
CA PHE A 193 14.70 -6.91 -10.09
C PHE A 193 15.00 -5.76 -9.09
N PRO A 194 16.30 -5.53 -8.77
CA PRO A 194 16.69 -4.44 -7.89
C PRO A 194 16.47 -3.08 -8.56
N SER A 195 15.92 -2.11 -7.81
CA SER A 195 15.63 -0.76 -8.32
C SER A 195 16.88 0.07 -8.62
N TYR A 196 18.04 -0.31 -8.06
CA TYR A 196 19.32 0.38 -8.26
C TYR A 196 20.50 -0.59 -8.16
N LEU A 197 21.58 -0.25 -8.89
CA LEU A 197 22.85 -0.94 -8.90
C LEU A 197 23.92 -0.03 -8.25
N PRO A 198 24.86 -0.55 -7.45
CA PRO A 198 25.06 -1.96 -7.07
C PRO A 198 24.14 -2.42 -5.93
N ALA A 199 23.55 -3.61 -6.05
CA ALA A 199 22.69 -4.19 -5.04
C ALA A 199 23.50 -4.76 -3.87
N THR A 200 23.45 -4.08 -2.73
CA THR A 200 23.97 -4.55 -1.44
C THR A 200 22.88 -5.34 -0.69
N GLY A 201 23.23 -6.20 0.27
CA GLY A 201 22.25 -7.01 1.03
C GLY A 201 21.20 -6.17 1.79
N SER A 202 21.49 -4.93 2.13
CA SER A 202 20.52 -3.99 2.74
C SER A 202 19.49 -3.43 1.75
N THR A 203 19.77 -3.55 0.45
CA THR A 203 19.09 -2.85 -0.65
C THR A 203 18.46 -3.79 -1.68
N MET A 204 18.65 -5.09 -1.51
CA MET A 204 18.09 -6.11 -2.39
C MET A 204 16.57 -6.20 -2.22
N ASN A 205 15.83 -6.31 -3.32
CA ASN A 205 14.40 -6.58 -3.24
C ASN A 205 14.18 -8.04 -2.81
N TYR A 206 13.74 -8.22 -1.57
CA TYR A 206 13.48 -9.55 -0.98
C TYR A 206 12.16 -10.18 -1.46
N ALA A 207 11.49 -9.61 -2.46
CA ALA A 207 10.27 -10.18 -3.05
C ALA A 207 10.46 -11.65 -3.46
N SER A 208 11.62 -12.02 -4.03
CA SER A 208 11.94 -13.40 -4.41
C SER A 208 11.99 -14.37 -3.23
N ALA A 209 12.51 -13.95 -2.08
CA ALA A 209 12.54 -14.76 -0.86
C ALA A 209 11.14 -14.97 -0.28
N VAL A 210 10.28 -13.94 -0.34
CA VAL A 210 8.88 -14.07 0.10
C VAL A 210 8.10 -15.00 -0.82
N ILE A 211 8.29 -14.91 -2.14
CA ILE A 211 7.71 -15.85 -3.10
C ILE A 211 8.12 -17.28 -2.76
N GLY A 212 9.42 -17.52 -2.54
CA GLY A 212 9.94 -18.83 -2.15
C GLY A 212 9.31 -19.36 -0.87
N GLY A 213 9.12 -18.52 0.16
CA GLY A 213 8.48 -18.92 1.41
C GLY A 213 6.97 -19.15 1.33
N VAL A 214 6.28 -18.64 0.31
CA VAL A 214 4.82 -18.82 0.13
C VAL A 214 4.49 -20.10 -0.62
N PHE A 215 5.36 -20.54 -1.54
CA PHE A 215 5.15 -21.76 -2.34
C PHE A 215 5.68 -23.03 -1.69
N LEU A 216 6.41 -22.91 -0.57
CA LEU A 216 7.05 -24.01 0.17
C LEU A 216 6.23 -24.33 1.42
#